data_AF-A0A8C3HGH9-F1
#
_entry.id   AF-A0A8C3HGH9-F1
#
_cell.length_a   1.000
_cell.length_b   1.000
_cell.length_c   1.000
_cell.angle_alpha   90.00
_cell.angle_beta   90.00
_cell.angle_gamma   90.00
#
_symmetry.space_group_name_H-M   'P 1'
#
loop_
_entity.id
_entity.type
_entity.pdbx_description
1 polymer ?
#
loop_
_entity_poly.entity_id
_entity_poly.type
_entity_poly.pdbx_seq_one_letter_code
_entity_poly.pdbx_strand_id
1 'polypeptide(L)'
;MATAGEPHSSFYNTIVVGAGIQGSFTAYHLAKRGRETLLLEQFPLPHSRGSSHGQSRIIRHAYPQEHYARMMAESYRLWEQLEAEAGVPLYRQTGLLVLGANTNPEFQHCCRTLAQHDVPGELFTTESLHERFPGIWPYCGEVGVSDRTAGVLSADRALRAVQDGVRRCGGALRDGEKVTDIKPGVVVTVTTSGGVYQAKSLVITAGPWANKLLAPLGLQLPLQTLRINVCYWKEKVPGAYGVSANFPCFLALRTPHHIYGLPSNEYPGLVKVRRGSTEGD
;
A
#
# COMPACT_ATOMS: atom_id res chain seq x y z
N MET A 1 38.36 -8.87 -0.06
CA MET A 1 38.06 -9.68 -1.27
C MET A 1 36.90 -9.03 -1.98
N ALA A 2 37.12 -8.51 -3.19
CA ALA A 2 36.11 -7.87 -4.00
C ALA A 2 35.06 -8.91 -4.42
N THR A 3 33.79 -8.67 -4.08
CA THR A 3 32.66 -9.45 -4.59
C THR A 3 32.56 -9.21 -6.09
N ALA A 4 32.56 -10.29 -6.88
CA ALA A 4 32.41 -10.26 -8.32
C ALA A 4 31.22 -9.37 -8.72
N GLY A 5 31.49 -8.31 -9.47
CA GLY A 5 30.47 -7.40 -9.96
C GLY A 5 29.51 -8.15 -10.89
N GLU A 6 28.22 -8.01 -10.63
CA GLU A 6 27.17 -8.49 -11.54
C GLU A 6 27.43 -7.90 -12.95
N PRO A 7 27.27 -8.67 -14.03
CA PRO A 7 27.44 -8.16 -15.38
C PRO A 7 26.48 -6.98 -15.61
N HIS A 8 27.06 -5.80 -15.84
CA HIS A 8 26.32 -4.57 -16.09
C HIS A 8 25.85 -4.56 -17.54
N SER A 9 24.59 -4.95 -17.78
CA SER A 9 23.95 -4.62 -19.05
C SER A 9 23.65 -3.13 -19.09
N SER A 10 24.06 -2.45 -20.16
CA SER A 10 23.64 -1.08 -20.45
C SER A 10 22.27 -1.01 -21.15
N PHE A 11 21.75 -2.16 -21.62
CA PHE A 11 20.48 -2.25 -22.35
C PHE A 11 19.50 -3.23 -21.67
N TYR A 12 18.25 -2.83 -21.51
CA TYR A 12 17.18 -3.63 -20.91
C TYR A 12 15.94 -3.68 -21.80
N ASN A 13 15.06 -4.66 -21.60
CA ASN A 13 13.74 -4.59 -22.20
C ASN A 13 12.90 -3.49 -21.54
N THR A 14 12.91 -3.42 -20.21
CA THR A 14 12.14 -2.41 -19.46
C THR A 14 12.94 -1.87 -18.27
N ILE A 15 12.96 -0.56 -18.12
CA ILE A 15 13.41 0.11 -16.89
C ILE A 15 12.18 0.55 -16.10
N VAL A 16 12.19 0.34 -14.78
CA VAL A 16 11.18 0.81 -13.84
C VAL A 16 11.84 1.79 -12.87
N VAL A 17 11.27 2.99 -12.73
CA VAL A 17 11.82 4.06 -11.87
C VAL A 17 10.98 4.22 -10.61
N GLY A 18 11.60 3.97 -9.46
CA GLY A 18 11.03 4.03 -8.11
C GLY A 18 10.71 2.64 -7.57
N ALA A 19 11.50 2.14 -6.62
CA ALA A 19 11.32 0.83 -5.98
C ALA A 19 10.38 0.87 -4.77
N GLY A 20 9.35 1.72 -4.84
CA GLY A 20 8.19 1.62 -3.97
C GLY A 20 7.35 0.38 -4.28
N ILE A 21 6.20 0.23 -3.61
CA ILE A 21 5.37 -0.98 -3.77
C ILE A 21 4.91 -1.19 -5.22
N GLN A 22 4.51 -0.13 -5.92
CA GLN A 22 4.03 -0.21 -7.30
C GLN A 22 5.15 -0.58 -8.29
N GLY A 23 6.31 0.08 -8.19
CA GLY A 23 7.44 -0.23 -9.06
C GLY A 23 8.02 -1.61 -8.80
N SER A 24 8.05 -2.04 -7.53
CA SER A 24 8.55 -3.37 -7.18
C SER A 24 7.64 -4.47 -7.72
N PHE A 25 6.31 -4.37 -7.59
CA PHE A 25 5.39 -5.33 -8.21
C PHE A 25 5.46 -5.29 -9.74
N THR A 26 5.59 -4.10 -10.34
CA THR A 26 5.77 -3.95 -11.79
C THR A 26 7.02 -4.72 -12.25
N ALA A 27 8.17 -4.45 -11.61
CA ALA A 27 9.42 -5.10 -11.95
C ALA A 27 9.39 -6.60 -11.69
N TYR A 28 8.77 -7.04 -10.59
CA TYR A 28 8.62 -8.44 -10.23
C TYR A 28 7.82 -9.19 -11.30
N HIS A 29 6.68 -8.66 -11.73
CA HIS A 29 5.84 -9.27 -12.75
C HIS A 29 6.45 -9.19 -14.17
N LEU A 30 7.32 -8.22 -14.45
CA LEU A 30 8.09 -8.18 -15.70
C LEU A 30 9.20 -9.25 -15.70
N ALA A 31 10.00 -9.30 -14.63
CA ALA A 31 11.08 -10.27 -14.46
C ALA A 31 10.55 -11.72 -14.44
N LYS A 32 9.44 -11.97 -13.73
CA LYS A 32 8.76 -13.28 -13.71
C LYS A 32 8.30 -13.76 -15.08
N ARG A 33 8.07 -12.85 -16.02
CA ARG A 33 7.75 -13.15 -17.43
C ARG A 33 8.99 -13.20 -18.34
N GLY A 34 10.19 -13.31 -17.76
CA GLY A 34 11.45 -13.42 -18.48
C GLY A 34 11.90 -12.12 -19.18
N ARG A 35 11.37 -10.96 -18.78
CA ARG A 35 11.84 -9.67 -19.32
C ARG A 35 13.08 -9.22 -18.57
N GLU A 36 14.16 -8.94 -19.30
CA GLU A 36 15.31 -8.17 -18.77
C GLU A 36 14.83 -6.83 -18.22
N THR A 37 14.82 -6.72 -16.90
CA THR A 37 14.19 -5.62 -16.17
C THR A 37 15.20 -5.00 -15.21
N LEU A 38 15.30 -3.68 -15.24
CA LEU A 38 16.05 -2.89 -14.27
C LEU A 38 15.09 -2.05 -13.42
N LEU A 39 15.13 -2.23 -12.11
CA LEU A 39 14.42 -1.42 -11.12
C LEU A 39 15.39 -0.43 -10.46
N LEU A 40 15.15 0.86 -10.64
CA LEU A 40 15.96 1.95 -10.10
C LEU A 40 15.29 2.59 -8.87
N GLU A 41 16.07 2.87 -7.82
CA GLU A 41 15.65 3.61 -6.64
C GLU A 41 16.69 4.64 -6.23
N GLN A 42 16.25 5.87 -5.97
CA GLN A 42 17.17 6.98 -5.67
C GLN A 42 17.79 6.91 -4.27
N PHE A 43 17.23 6.09 -3.37
CA PHE A 43 17.66 5.95 -1.98
C PHE A 43 18.17 4.54 -1.70
N PRO A 44 19.18 4.35 -0.82
CA PRO A 44 19.52 3.02 -0.33
C PRO A 44 18.33 2.36 0.37
N LEU A 45 18.11 1.07 0.11
CA LEU A 45 17.02 0.28 0.68
C LEU A 45 17.47 -0.46 1.95
N PRO A 46 16.56 -0.67 2.92
CA PRO A 46 15.23 -0.06 3.01
C PRO A 46 15.32 1.42 3.42
N HIS A 47 14.28 2.21 3.11
CA HIS A 47 14.21 3.63 3.53
C HIS A 47 12.80 4.08 3.94
N SER A 48 12.73 5.17 4.70
CA SER A 48 11.48 5.82 5.15
C SER A 48 11.10 7.08 4.37
N ARG A 49 11.76 7.37 3.25
CA ARG A 49 11.56 8.63 2.52
C ARG A 49 10.32 8.66 1.61
N GLY A 50 9.80 7.50 1.18
CA GLY A 50 8.64 7.36 0.28
C GLY A 50 7.31 7.16 1.00
N SER A 51 6.37 6.42 0.39
CA SER A 51 5.04 6.16 0.98
C SER A 51 4.77 4.68 1.31
N SER A 52 5.71 3.79 0.98
CA SER A 52 5.61 2.34 1.23
C SER A 52 6.23 1.90 2.57
N HIS A 53 6.82 2.82 3.34
CA HIS A 53 7.48 2.51 4.62
C HIS A 53 6.47 2.31 5.78
N GLY A 54 6.98 1.96 6.96
CA GLY A 54 6.17 1.63 8.13
C GLY A 54 5.69 0.18 8.09
N GLN A 55 5.26 -0.36 9.22
CA GLN A 55 5.12 -1.80 9.34
C GLN A 55 3.76 -2.32 8.83
N SER A 56 2.70 -1.52 8.90
CA SER A 56 1.36 -1.99 8.52
C SER A 56 0.58 -1.10 7.56
N ARG A 57 -0.33 -1.72 6.79
CA ARG A 57 -1.40 -1.09 5.99
C ARG A 57 -2.70 -1.90 6.11
N ILE A 58 -3.84 -1.23 5.92
CA ILE A 58 -5.14 -1.89 5.82
C ILE A 58 -5.30 -2.43 4.39
N ILE A 59 -5.74 -3.68 4.26
CA ILE A 59 -6.32 -4.25 3.04
C ILE A 59 -7.81 -4.50 3.29
N ARG A 60 -8.68 -4.17 2.32
CA ARG A 60 -10.14 -4.24 2.46
C ARG A 60 -10.86 -4.36 1.12
N HIS A 61 -11.98 -5.05 1.09
CA HIS A 61 -12.95 -4.99 -0.01
C HIS A 61 -13.90 -3.78 0.13
N ALA A 62 -14.20 -3.36 1.36
CA ALA A 62 -15.17 -2.30 1.66
C ALA A 62 -14.77 -0.93 1.10
N TYR A 63 -14.98 -0.68 -0.19
CA TYR A 63 -14.68 0.57 -0.91
C TYR A 63 -15.96 1.29 -1.32
N PRO A 64 -16.01 2.64 -1.23
CA PRO A 64 -17.12 3.38 -1.80
C PRO A 64 -17.07 3.42 -3.33
N GLN A 65 -15.87 3.30 -3.91
CA GLN A 65 -15.69 3.25 -5.36
C GLN A 65 -15.70 1.81 -5.89
N GLU A 66 -16.64 1.52 -6.78
CA GLU A 66 -16.85 0.18 -7.35
C GLU A 66 -15.63 -0.36 -8.11
N HIS A 67 -14.90 0.49 -8.83
CA HIS A 67 -13.71 0.04 -9.57
C HIS A 67 -12.58 -0.43 -8.65
N TYR A 68 -12.47 0.12 -7.43
CA TYR A 68 -11.52 -0.40 -6.44
C TYR A 68 -11.99 -1.74 -5.88
N ALA A 69 -13.28 -1.84 -5.51
CA ALA A 69 -13.85 -3.09 -4.99
C ALA A 69 -13.64 -4.27 -5.94
N ARG A 70 -13.87 -4.08 -7.25
CA ARG A 70 -13.64 -5.09 -8.31
C ARG A 70 -12.20 -5.61 -8.38
N MET A 71 -11.21 -4.77 -8.09
CA MET A 71 -9.80 -5.17 -8.14
C MET A 71 -9.37 -5.98 -6.91
N MET A 72 -10.16 -5.99 -5.84
CA MET A 72 -9.72 -6.55 -4.57
C MET A 72 -9.60 -8.06 -4.60
N ALA A 73 -10.53 -8.79 -5.24
CA ALA A 73 -10.44 -10.25 -5.33
C ALA A 73 -9.09 -10.71 -5.93
N GLU A 74 -8.68 -10.10 -7.04
CA GLU A 74 -7.38 -10.36 -7.66
C GLU A 74 -6.21 -9.87 -6.78
N SER A 75 -6.37 -8.73 -6.12
CA SER A 75 -5.34 -8.22 -5.20
C SER A 75 -5.06 -9.19 -4.04
N TYR A 76 -6.09 -9.76 -3.41
CA TYR A 76 -5.93 -10.77 -2.35
C TYR A 76 -5.21 -12.03 -2.88
N ARG A 77 -5.61 -12.52 -4.06
CA ARG A 77 -4.95 -13.66 -4.71
C ARG A 77 -3.46 -13.39 -4.97
N LEU A 78 -3.11 -12.19 -5.41
CA LEU A 78 -1.72 -11.79 -5.66
C LEU A 78 -0.90 -11.64 -4.36
N TRP A 79 -1.52 -11.19 -3.27
CA TRP A 79 -0.89 -11.14 -1.95
C TRP A 79 -0.62 -12.53 -1.39
N GLU A 80 -1.60 -13.43 -1.47
CA GLU A 80 -1.45 -14.84 -1.09
C GLU A 80 -0.32 -15.52 -1.91
N GLN A 81 -0.28 -15.27 -3.21
CA GLN A 81 0.77 -15.77 -4.08
C GLN A 81 2.16 -15.26 -3.65
N LEU A 82 2.31 -13.95 -3.36
CA LEU A 82 3.58 -13.39 -2.91
C LEU A 82 3.99 -13.96 -1.54
N GLU A 83 3.04 -14.12 -0.62
CA GLU A 83 3.27 -14.72 0.70
C GLU A 83 3.79 -16.16 0.57
N ALA A 84 3.15 -16.98 -0.26
CA ALA A 84 3.58 -18.35 -0.54
C ALA A 84 4.98 -18.41 -1.18
N GLU A 85 5.25 -17.56 -2.17
CA GLU A 85 6.55 -17.54 -2.87
C GLU A 85 7.69 -16.99 -2.02
N ALA A 86 7.40 -16.07 -1.10
CA ALA A 86 8.39 -15.48 -0.22
C ALA A 86 8.60 -16.30 1.07
N GLY A 87 7.66 -17.19 1.41
CA GLY A 87 7.71 -18.00 2.63
C GLY A 87 7.61 -17.17 3.92
N VAL A 88 7.02 -15.97 3.85
CA VAL A 88 6.88 -15.06 4.99
C VAL A 88 5.44 -14.57 5.09
N PRO A 89 4.83 -14.55 6.30
CA PRO A 89 3.46 -14.07 6.45
C PRO A 89 3.40 -12.55 6.20
N LEU A 90 2.54 -12.17 5.27
CA LEU A 90 2.28 -10.81 4.80
C LEU A 90 0.90 -10.32 5.22
N TYR A 91 -0.11 -11.19 5.21
CA TYR A 91 -1.49 -10.83 5.49
C TYR A 91 -1.98 -11.43 6.81
N ARG A 92 -2.65 -10.59 7.63
CA ARG A 92 -3.38 -11.03 8.81
C ARG A 92 -4.83 -10.59 8.69
N GLN A 93 -5.74 -11.55 8.65
CA GLN A 93 -7.18 -11.34 8.63
C GLN A 93 -7.69 -10.88 10.00
N THR A 94 -7.70 -9.57 10.24
CA THR A 94 -8.27 -8.98 11.46
C THR A 94 -9.73 -8.55 11.28
N GLY A 95 -10.21 -8.55 10.03
CA GLY A 95 -11.42 -7.84 9.64
C GLY A 95 -11.24 -6.32 9.67
N LEU A 96 -12.26 -5.62 9.18
CA LEU A 96 -12.39 -4.17 9.20
C LEU A 96 -13.81 -3.82 9.63
N LEU A 97 -13.92 -2.87 10.55
CA LEU A 97 -15.17 -2.19 10.86
C LEU A 97 -15.20 -0.81 10.19
N VAL A 98 -16.15 -0.61 9.28
CA VAL A 98 -16.44 0.72 8.75
C VAL A 98 -17.58 1.33 9.57
N LEU A 99 -17.38 2.54 10.09
CA LEU A 99 -18.35 3.30 10.86
C LEU A 99 -18.81 4.52 10.07
N GLY A 100 -20.10 4.84 10.14
CA GLY A 100 -20.64 6.05 9.53
C GLY A 100 -22.13 6.22 9.80
N ALA A 101 -22.65 7.43 9.61
CA ALA A 101 -24.09 7.65 9.63
C ALA A 101 -24.76 6.88 8.49
N ASN A 102 -25.97 6.37 8.71
CA ASN A 102 -26.72 5.65 7.66
C ASN A 102 -27.02 6.54 6.44
N THR A 103 -27.01 7.87 6.61
CA THR A 103 -27.18 8.86 5.54
C THR A 103 -25.88 9.22 4.82
N ASN A 104 -24.72 8.77 5.30
CA ASN A 104 -23.43 9.06 4.68
C ASN A 104 -23.32 8.28 3.35
N PRO A 105 -23.15 8.97 2.20
CA PRO A 105 -23.07 8.30 0.90
C PRO A 105 -21.92 7.30 0.81
N GLU A 106 -20.73 7.62 1.32
CA GLU A 106 -19.58 6.70 1.27
C GLU A 106 -19.84 5.43 2.08
N PHE A 107 -20.46 5.56 3.25
CA PHE A 107 -20.84 4.40 4.07
C PHE A 107 -21.82 3.49 3.33
N GLN A 108 -22.87 4.08 2.73
CA GLN A 108 -23.84 3.32 1.94
C GLN A 108 -23.19 2.64 0.72
N HIS A 109 -22.22 3.28 0.07
CA HIS A 109 -21.48 2.67 -1.03
C HIS A 109 -20.62 1.50 -0.54
N CYS A 110 -19.93 1.62 0.58
CA CYS A 110 -19.19 0.50 1.18
C CYS A 110 -20.11 -0.71 1.46
N CYS A 111 -21.32 -0.46 1.98
CA CYS A 111 -22.30 -1.54 2.21
C CYS A 111 -22.72 -2.21 0.89
N ARG A 112 -23.01 -1.40 -0.14
CA ARG A 112 -23.39 -1.91 -1.46
C ARG A 112 -22.28 -2.72 -2.11
N THR A 113 -21.03 -2.25 -2.10
CA THR A 113 -19.91 -2.97 -2.72
C THR A 113 -19.63 -4.29 -2.02
N LEU A 114 -19.69 -4.33 -0.68
CA LEU A 114 -19.56 -5.60 0.04
C LEU A 114 -20.64 -6.60 -0.36
N ALA A 115 -21.90 -6.17 -0.46
CA ALA A 115 -22.99 -7.04 -0.89
C ALA A 115 -22.86 -7.48 -2.36
N GLN A 116 -22.47 -6.58 -3.26
CA GLN A 116 -22.33 -6.86 -4.70
C GLN A 116 -21.21 -7.85 -5.03
N HIS A 117 -20.16 -7.87 -4.22
CA HIS A 117 -19.00 -8.75 -4.40
C HIS A 117 -19.04 -9.97 -3.45
N ASP A 118 -20.21 -10.27 -2.85
CA ASP A 118 -20.45 -11.38 -1.93
C ASP A 118 -19.41 -11.47 -0.80
N VAL A 119 -18.95 -10.32 -0.31
CA VAL A 119 -17.91 -10.25 0.71
C VAL A 119 -18.53 -10.54 2.08
N PRO A 120 -18.03 -11.54 2.83
CA PRO A 120 -18.54 -11.86 4.15
C PRO A 120 -18.50 -10.65 5.09
N GLY A 121 -19.67 -10.26 5.57
CA GLY A 121 -19.84 -9.05 6.36
C GLY A 121 -21.13 -9.06 7.18
N GLU A 122 -21.28 -8.05 8.01
CA GLU A 122 -22.39 -7.89 8.94
C GLU A 122 -22.66 -6.40 9.12
N LEU A 123 -23.94 -6.02 9.13
CA LEU A 123 -24.38 -4.67 9.45
C LEU A 123 -24.72 -4.60 10.93
N PHE A 124 -24.32 -3.52 11.57
CA PHE A 124 -24.51 -3.31 12.99
C PHE A 124 -25.28 -2.02 13.23
N THR A 125 -26.28 -2.09 14.09
CA THR A 125 -26.87 -0.91 14.75
C THR A 125 -25.90 -0.35 15.79
N THR A 126 -26.17 0.85 16.32
CA THR A 126 -25.39 1.45 17.40
C THR A 126 -25.27 0.52 18.62
N GLU A 127 -26.37 -0.15 18.98
CA GLU A 127 -26.46 -1.03 20.14
C GLU A 127 -25.64 -2.30 19.94
N SER A 128 -25.86 -3.01 18.82
CA SER A 128 -25.12 -4.24 18.49
C SER A 128 -23.63 -4.00 18.25
N LEU A 129 -23.25 -2.80 17.78
CA LEU A 129 -21.85 -2.38 17.72
C LEU A 129 -21.19 -2.38 19.09
N HIS A 130 -21.86 -1.79 20.09
CA HIS A 130 -21.31 -1.66 21.43
C HIS A 130 -21.17 -3.02 22.11
N GLU A 131 -22.13 -3.91 21.90
CA GLU A 131 -22.08 -5.29 22.40
C GLU A 131 -20.92 -6.08 21.77
N ARG A 132 -20.73 -5.95 20.45
CA ARG A 132 -19.70 -6.71 19.73
C ARG A 132 -18.29 -6.13 19.92
N PHE A 133 -18.18 -4.82 19.97
CA PHE A 133 -16.93 -4.08 20.06
C PHE A 133 -16.99 -3.09 21.24
N PRO A 134 -16.90 -3.58 22.49
CA PRO A 134 -17.05 -2.72 23.68
C PRO A 134 -16.00 -1.61 23.77
N GLY A 135 -14.89 -1.74 23.04
CA GLY A 135 -13.85 -0.73 22.90
C GLY A 135 -14.12 0.36 21.86
N ILE A 136 -15.25 0.32 21.16
CA ILE A 136 -15.59 1.28 20.10
C ILE A 136 -16.83 2.08 20.54
N TRP A 137 -16.68 3.40 20.54
CA TRP A 137 -17.75 4.34 20.86
C TRP A 137 -18.17 5.10 19.59
N PRO A 138 -19.24 4.63 18.90
CA PRO A 138 -19.80 5.36 17.76
C PRO A 138 -20.37 6.71 18.20
N TYR A 139 -20.37 7.70 17.30
CA TYR A 139 -21.10 8.95 17.51
C TYR A 139 -22.61 8.71 17.38
N CYS A 140 -23.42 9.62 17.92
CA CYS A 140 -24.88 9.52 17.83
C CYS A 140 -25.33 9.34 16.38
N GLY A 141 -26.05 8.25 16.10
CA GLY A 141 -26.55 7.91 14.77
C GLY A 141 -25.55 7.19 13.84
N GLU A 142 -24.33 6.89 14.30
CA GLU A 142 -23.40 6.03 13.55
C GLU A 142 -23.76 4.55 13.68
N VAL A 143 -23.79 3.89 12.54
CA VAL A 143 -23.92 2.44 12.39
C VAL A 143 -22.59 1.86 11.88
N GLY A 144 -22.52 0.54 11.73
CA GLY A 144 -21.32 -0.12 11.24
C GLY A 144 -21.57 -1.18 10.19
N VAL A 145 -20.57 -1.43 9.36
CA VAL A 145 -20.50 -2.60 8.48
C VAL A 145 -19.14 -3.26 8.63
N SER A 146 -19.10 -4.58 8.82
CA SER A 146 -17.85 -5.32 8.84
C SER A 146 -17.52 -5.90 7.47
N ASP A 147 -16.24 -5.84 7.11
CA ASP A 147 -15.63 -6.68 6.10
C ASP A 147 -14.76 -7.72 6.82
N ARG A 148 -15.21 -8.98 6.86
CA ARG A 148 -14.52 -10.05 7.58
C ARG A 148 -13.25 -10.52 6.87
N THR A 149 -13.11 -10.21 5.57
CA THR A 149 -11.92 -10.54 4.77
C THR A 149 -10.84 -9.47 4.87
N ALA A 150 -11.16 -8.29 5.39
CA ALA A 150 -10.16 -7.24 5.54
C ALA A 150 -9.11 -7.60 6.58
N GLY A 151 -8.04 -6.81 6.61
CA GLY A 151 -7.10 -6.90 7.71
C GLY A 151 -5.85 -6.06 7.55
N VAL A 152 -4.75 -6.61 8.07
CA VAL A 152 -3.45 -5.95 8.13
C VAL A 152 -2.49 -6.61 7.14
N LEU A 153 -1.92 -5.81 6.25
CA LEU A 153 -0.72 -6.17 5.48
C LEU A 153 0.53 -5.70 6.22
N SER A 154 1.52 -6.58 6.33
CA SER A 154 2.87 -6.27 6.82
C SER A 154 3.66 -5.56 5.71
N ALA A 155 3.56 -4.23 5.66
CA ALA A 155 3.99 -3.42 4.52
C ALA A 155 5.51 -3.45 4.29
N ASP A 156 6.30 -3.49 5.36
CA ASP A 156 7.75 -3.60 5.31
C ASP A 156 8.19 -4.99 4.79
N ARG A 157 7.58 -6.06 5.30
CA ARG A 157 7.81 -7.43 4.84
C ARG A 157 7.37 -7.61 3.39
N ALA A 158 6.20 -7.08 3.03
CA ALA A 158 5.66 -7.12 1.68
C ALA A 158 6.59 -6.44 0.68
N LEU A 159 7.06 -5.23 0.99
CA LEU A 159 7.98 -4.49 0.13
C LEU A 159 9.29 -5.26 -0.06
N ARG A 160 9.86 -5.79 1.03
CA ARG A 160 11.07 -6.61 0.96
C ARG A 160 10.84 -7.88 0.14
N ALA A 161 9.75 -8.60 0.38
CA ALA A 161 9.41 -9.84 -0.30
C ALA A 161 9.31 -9.67 -1.82
N VAL A 162 8.65 -8.60 -2.27
CA VAL A 162 8.53 -8.31 -3.71
C VAL A 162 9.86 -7.84 -4.32
N GLN A 163 10.66 -7.03 -3.62
CA GLN A 163 11.99 -6.60 -4.08
C GLN A 163 12.96 -7.78 -4.19
N ASP A 164 12.95 -8.68 -3.22
CA ASP A 164 13.70 -9.94 -3.28
C ASP A 164 13.18 -10.83 -4.41
N GLY A 165 11.87 -10.80 -4.66
CA GLY A 165 11.23 -11.47 -5.80
C GLY A 165 11.76 -10.97 -7.15
N VAL A 166 11.98 -9.67 -7.33
CA VAL A 166 12.61 -9.12 -8.54
C VAL A 166 13.95 -9.80 -8.82
N ARG A 167 14.82 -9.85 -7.80
CA ARG A 167 16.16 -10.46 -7.92
C ARG A 167 16.08 -11.97 -8.17
N ARG A 168 15.20 -12.69 -7.45
CA ARG A 168 14.97 -14.13 -7.67
C ARG A 168 14.52 -14.45 -9.09
N CYS A 169 13.73 -13.56 -9.70
CA CYS A 169 13.28 -13.71 -11.08
C CYS A 169 14.28 -13.19 -12.13
N GLY A 170 15.51 -12.83 -11.75
CA GLY A 170 16.56 -12.36 -12.66
C GLY A 170 16.47 -10.88 -13.04
N GLY A 171 15.61 -10.10 -12.38
CA GLY A 171 15.59 -8.65 -12.53
C GLY A 171 16.72 -7.97 -11.73
N ALA A 172 17.30 -6.92 -12.29
CA ALA A 172 18.28 -6.10 -11.60
C ALA A 172 17.58 -5.04 -10.73
N LEU A 173 18.05 -4.84 -9.50
CA LEU A 173 17.60 -3.77 -8.61
C LEU A 173 18.81 -2.95 -8.18
N ARG A 174 18.81 -1.65 -8.53
CA ARG A 174 19.84 -0.68 -8.13
C ARG A 174 19.21 0.40 -7.26
N ASP A 175 19.68 0.50 -6.03
CA ASP A 175 19.27 1.48 -5.05
C ASP A 175 20.38 2.52 -4.81
N GLY A 176 20.04 3.66 -4.20
CA GLY A 176 20.96 4.80 -4.09
C GLY A 176 21.34 5.44 -5.43
N GLU A 177 20.58 5.14 -6.49
CA GLU A 177 20.88 5.55 -7.85
C GLU A 177 19.73 6.41 -8.41
N LYS A 178 19.96 7.73 -8.39
CA LYS A 178 18.93 8.70 -8.75
C LYS A 178 18.90 8.89 -10.26
N VAL A 179 17.73 8.73 -10.87
CA VAL A 179 17.48 9.17 -12.26
C VAL A 179 17.52 10.70 -12.32
N THR A 180 18.35 11.24 -13.22
CA THR A 180 18.57 12.67 -13.40
C THR A 180 18.06 13.20 -14.73
N ASP A 181 18.01 12.37 -15.78
CA ASP A 181 17.53 12.75 -17.10
C ASP A 181 16.91 11.56 -17.83
N ILE A 182 15.89 11.83 -18.64
CA ILE A 182 15.16 10.84 -19.43
C ILE A 182 15.01 11.41 -20.83
N LYS A 183 15.51 10.69 -21.84
CA LYS A 183 15.36 11.04 -23.26
C LYS A 183 14.47 10.01 -23.94
N PRO A 184 13.20 10.35 -24.23
CA PRO A 184 12.30 9.50 -24.99
C PRO A 184 12.80 9.28 -26.42
N GLY A 185 12.46 8.12 -26.98
CA GLY A 185 12.79 7.73 -28.35
C GLY A 185 12.31 6.31 -28.62
N VAL A 186 12.67 5.75 -29.79
CA VAL A 186 12.45 4.32 -30.10
C VAL A 186 13.12 3.43 -29.05
N VAL A 187 14.28 3.88 -28.56
CA VAL A 187 14.92 3.39 -27.34
C VAL A 187 14.98 4.57 -26.37
N VAL A 188 14.49 4.35 -25.14
CA VAL A 188 14.54 5.34 -24.08
C VAL A 188 15.94 5.34 -23.48
N THR A 189 16.57 6.51 -23.35
CA THR A 189 17.84 6.67 -22.62
C THR A 189 17.58 7.26 -21.25
N VAL A 190 18.07 6.61 -20.20
CA VAL A 190 17.90 7.00 -18.80
C VAL A 190 19.28 7.29 -18.21
N THR A 191 19.53 8.53 -17.83
CA THR A 191 20.76 8.94 -17.15
C THR A 191 20.52 8.96 -15.64
N THR A 192 21.45 8.40 -14.88
CA THR A 192 21.40 8.34 -13.42
C THR A 192 22.67 8.91 -12.81
N SER A 193 22.72 8.99 -11.49
CA SER A 193 23.95 9.28 -10.74
C SER A 193 25.00 8.16 -10.82
N GLY A 194 24.63 6.96 -11.30
CA GLY A 194 25.51 5.79 -11.39
C GLY A 194 25.93 5.42 -12.82
N GLY A 195 25.23 5.93 -13.85
CA GLY A 195 25.55 5.63 -15.24
C GLY A 195 24.45 6.01 -16.22
N VAL A 196 24.51 5.44 -17.42
CA VAL A 196 23.51 5.61 -18.48
C VAL A 196 23.00 4.25 -18.89
N TYR A 197 21.68 4.10 -18.94
CA TYR A 197 21.01 2.89 -19.38
C TYR A 197 20.10 3.18 -20.56
N GLN A 198 19.82 2.15 -21.35
CA GLN A 198 18.90 2.19 -22.47
C GLN A 198 17.84 1.10 -22.30
N ALA A 199 16.61 1.37 -22.74
CA ALA A 199 15.57 0.36 -22.75
C ALA A 199 14.52 0.55 -23.84
N LYS A 200 13.84 -0.54 -24.21
CA LYS A 200 12.70 -0.50 -25.14
C LYS A 200 11.48 0.20 -24.52
N SER A 201 11.33 0.12 -23.20
CA SER A 201 10.25 0.81 -22.47
C SER A 201 10.69 1.28 -21.09
N LEU A 202 9.97 2.27 -20.58
CA LEU A 202 10.18 2.88 -19.27
C LEU A 202 8.85 2.95 -18.51
N VAL A 203 8.85 2.55 -17.25
CA VAL A 203 7.71 2.73 -16.33
C VAL A 203 8.14 3.66 -15.19
N ILE A 204 7.37 4.72 -14.94
CA ILE A 204 7.66 5.69 -13.87
C ILE A 204 6.68 5.49 -12.72
N THR A 205 7.20 5.06 -11.57
CA THR A 205 6.46 4.82 -10.31
C THR A 205 7.08 5.61 -9.16
N ALA A 206 7.52 6.84 -9.43
CA ALA A 206 8.34 7.65 -8.52
C ALA A 206 7.57 8.34 -7.36
N GLY A 207 6.34 7.93 -7.06
CA GLY A 207 5.53 8.44 -5.94
C GLY A 207 5.51 9.99 -5.89
N PRO A 208 5.82 10.62 -4.75
CA PRO A 208 5.78 12.09 -4.62
C PRO A 208 6.82 12.83 -5.47
N TRP A 209 7.79 12.13 -6.07
CA TRP A 209 8.77 12.70 -7.00
C TRP A 209 8.34 12.65 -8.46
N ALA A 210 7.16 12.10 -8.79
CA ALA A 210 6.70 11.91 -10.18
C ALA A 210 6.85 13.18 -11.03
N ASN A 211 6.31 14.33 -10.60
CA ASN A 211 6.40 15.59 -11.35
C ASN A 211 7.84 16.10 -11.53
N LYS A 212 8.79 15.74 -10.65
CA LYS A 212 10.20 16.12 -10.83
C LYS A 212 10.85 15.37 -11.99
N LEU A 213 10.40 14.16 -12.29
CA LEU A 213 10.86 13.37 -13.45
C LEU A 213 10.06 13.68 -14.72
N LEU A 214 8.77 14.02 -14.57
CA LEU A 214 7.87 14.25 -15.70
C LEU A 214 7.97 15.66 -16.29
N ALA A 215 8.26 16.69 -15.48
CA ALA A 215 8.30 18.07 -15.96
C ALA A 215 9.32 18.31 -17.09
N PRO A 216 10.55 17.76 -17.05
CA PRO A 216 11.49 17.85 -18.19
C PRO A 216 10.99 17.18 -19.47
N LEU A 217 10.02 16.26 -19.37
CA LEU A 217 9.36 15.61 -20.51
C LEU A 217 8.15 16.40 -21.03
N GLY A 218 7.89 17.59 -20.49
CA GLY A 218 6.71 18.40 -20.82
C GLY A 218 5.41 17.90 -20.19
N LEU A 219 5.48 17.02 -19.18
CA LEU A 219 4.32 16.44 -18.51
C LEU A 219 4.20 16.95 -17.07
N GLN A 220 2.99 17.34 -16.68
CA GLN A 220 2.68 17.79 -15.33
C GLN A 220 1.37 17.16 -14.86
N LEU A 221 1.44 16.34 -13.81
CA LEU A 221 0.25 15.76 -13.19
C LEU A 221 -0.34 16.74 -12.17
N PRO A 222 -1.68 16.78 -11.99
CA PRO A 222 -2.34 17.49 -10.90
C PRO A 222 -2.10 16.75 -9.57
N LEU A 223 -0.84 16.71 -9.13
CA LEU A 223 -0.36 15.93 -7.99
C LEU A 223 0.10 16.88 -6.87
N GLN A 224 -0.56 16.78 -5.72
CA GLN A 224 -0.17 17.44 -4.49
C GLN A 224 0.40 16.41 -3.51
N THR A 225 1.60 16.66 -3.02
CA THR A 225 2.20 15.81 -1.97
C THR A 225 1.77 16.32 -0.61
N LEU A 226 1.14 15.45 0.18
CA LEU A 226 0.71 15.75 1.55
C LEU A 226 1.58 14.99 2.55
N ARG A 227 1.95 15.66 3.64
CA ARG A 227 2.60 14.99 4.77
C ARG A 227 1.52 14.34 5.63
N ILE A 228 1.50 13.01 5.67
CA ILE A 228 0.55 12.24 6.48
C ILE A 228 1.27 11.64 7.68
N ASN A 229 0.87 12.05 8.88
CA ASN A 229 1.34 11.45 10.13
C ASN A 229 0.38 10.35 10.59
N VAL A 230 0.93 9.34 11.25
CA VAL A 230 0.19 8.34 12.02
C VAL A 230 0.67 8.46 13.46
N CYS A 231 -0.21 8.27 14.44
CA CYS A 231 0.21 8.24 15.83
C CYS A 231 -0.17 6.91 16.48
N TYR A 232 0.45 6.66 17.63
CA TYR A 232 0.30 5.46 18.41
C TYR A 232 -0.26 5.83 19.77
N TRP A 233 -1.41 5.26 20.11
CA TRP A 233 -2.09 5.52 21.38
C TRP A 233 -2.03 4.28 22.25
N LYS A 234 -1.68 4.47 23.52
CA LYS A 234 -1.72 3.40 24.51
C LYS A 234 -3.15 2.87 24.66
N GLU A 235 -3.28 1.55 24.70
CA GLU A 235 -4.55 0.89 24.99
C GLU A 235 -5.10 1.35 26.35
N LYS A 236 -6.38 1.71 26.38
CA LYS A 236 -7.07 2.03 27.64
C LYS A 236 -7.24 0.80 28.53
N VAL A 237 -7.53 -0.34 27.89
CA VAL A 237 -7.64 -1.65 28.51
C VAL A 237 -6.56 -2.52 27.87
N PRO A 238 -5.48 -2.84 28.60
CA PRO A 238 -4.37 -3.63 28.05
C PRO A 238 -4.84 -4.95 27.43
N GLY A 239 -4.39 -5.24 26.22
CA GLY A 239 -4.70 -6.45 25.46
C GLY A 239 -6.04 -6.44 24.74
N ALA A 240 -6.94 -5.48 25.02
CA ALA A 240 -8.29 -5.47 24.45
C ALA A 240 -8.35 -5.01 22.98
N TYR A 241 -7.35 -4.27 22.51
CA TYR A 241 -7.33 -3.67 21.17
C TYR A 241 -6.27 -4.30 20.27
N GLY A 242 -5.71 -5.43 20.69
CA GLY A 242 -4.68 -6.16 19.98
C GLY A 242 -5.24 -7.14 18.95
N VAL A 243 -4.39 -7.51 18.01
CA VAL A 243 -4.66 -8.60 17.06
C VAL A 243 -4.97 -9.93 17.75
N SER A 244 -4.41 -10.17 18.94
CA SER A 244 -4.67 -11.37 19.77
C SER A 244 -6.07 -11.41 20.35
N ALA A 245 -6.73 -10.26 20.49
CA ALA A 245 -8.11 -10.14 20.95
C ALA A 245 -9.11 -10.06 19.78
N ASN A 246 -8.67 -10.33 18.55
CA ASN A 246 -9.47 -10.18 17.33
C ASN A 246 -10.06 -8.76 17.17
N PHE A 247 -9.38 -7.73 17.69
CA PHE A 247 -9.81 -6.35 17.47
C PHE A 247 -9.60 -5.98 16.00
N PRO A 248 -10.62 -5.42 15.31
CA PRO A 248 -10.54 -5.21 13.88
C PRO A 248 -9.71 -3.98 13.53
N CYS A 249 -9.30 -3.89 12.26
CA CYS A 249 -9.03 -2.57 11.68
C CYS A 249 -10.32 -1.74 11.73
N PHE A 250 -10.22 -0.42 11.71
CA PHE A 250 -11.42 0.41 11.63
C PHE A 250 -11.25 1.62 10.71
N LEU A 251 -12.36 2.06 10.14
CA LEU A 251 -12.48 3.26 9.31
C LEU A 251 -13.77 3.99 9.69
N ALA A 252 -13.66 5.18 10.29
CA ALA A 252 -14.79 6.05 10.55
C ALA A 252 -14.91 7.10 9.45
N LEU A 253 -16.00 7.05 8.70
CA LEU A 253 -16.36 7.96 7.61
C LEU A 253 -17.10 9.17 8.18
N ARG A 254 -16.33 10.10 8.74
CA ARG A 254 -16.84 11.33 9.39
C ARG A 254 -16.41 12.57 8.63
N THR A 255 -17.28 13.57 8.56
CA THR A 255 -16.94 14.90 8.03
C THR A 255 -16.56 15.82 9.19
N PRO A 256 -15.50 16.65 9.08
CA PRO A 256 -14.57 16.83 7.95
C PRO A 256 -13.34 15.90 8.02
N HIS A 257 -13.39 14.80 8.79
CA HIS A 257 -12.21 13.97 9.00
C HIS A 257 -12.52 12.47 9.05
N HIS A 258 -12.03 11.73 8.05
CA HIS A 258 -11.99 10.28 8.13
C HIS A 258 -10.93 9.83 9.13
N ILE A 259 -11.26 8.88 10.00
CA ILE A 259 -10.30 8.28 10.93
C ILE A 259 -10.09 6.84 10.51
N TYR A 260 -8.86 6.39 10.39
CA TYR A 260 -8.57 4.95 10.30
C TYR A 260 -7.65 4.52 11.43
N GLY A 261 -7.74 3.25 11.80
CA GLY A 261 -6.83 2.65 12.74
C GLY A 261 -6.61 1.17 12.50
N LEU A 262 -5.51 0.67 13.05
CA LEU A 262 -5.11 -0.72 13.02
C LEU A 262 -4.94 -1.20 14.47
N PRO A 263 -5.32 -2.45 14.76
CA PRO A 263 -5.18 -3.02 16.10
C PRO A 263 -3.73 -2.98 16.59
N SER A 264 -3.54 -3.09 17.90
CA SER A 264 -2.19 -3.19 18.48
C SER A 264 -1.49 -4.42 17.90
N ASN A 265 -0.35 -4.15 17.24
CA ASN A 265 0.43 -5.15 16.53
C ASN A 265 1.88 -4.67 16.33
N GLU A 266 2.06 -3.46 15.77
CA GLU A 266 3.40 -2.91 15.47
C GLU A 266 4.22 -2.70 16.74
N TYR A 267 3.58 -2.12 17.76
CA TYR A 267 4.15 -1.90 19.08
C TYR A 267 3.17 -2.46 20.12
N PRO A 268 3.61 -3.41 20.98
CA PRO A 268 2.74 -4.01 21.98
C PRO A 268 2.05 -2.96 22.86
N GLY A 269 0.73 -3.05 22.99
CA GLY A 269 -0.07 -2.13 23.80
C GLY A 269 -0.31 -0.74 23.19
N LEU A 270 0.12 -0.51 21.93
CA LEU A 270 -0.17 0.71 21.19
C LEU A 270 -1.03 0.43 19.95
N VAL A 271 -2.14 1.17 19.83
CA VAL A 271 -3.03 1.17 18.66
C VAL A 271 -2.59 2.25 17.70
N LYS A 272 -2.47 1.92 16.41
CA LYS A 272 -2.12 2.88 15.37
C LYS A 272 -3.37 3.58 14.88
N VAL A 273 -3.41 4.91 14.94
CA VAL A 273 -4.55 5.70 14.44
C VAL A 273 -4.07 6.85 13.58
N ARG A 274 -4.90 7.23 12.61
CA ARG A 274 -4.71 8.44 11.79
C ARG A 274 -6.03 9.17 11.70
N ARG A 275 -6.00 10.45 12.03
CA ARG A 275 -7.05 11.41 11.68
C ARG A 275 -6.71 12.01 10.32
N GLY A 276 -7.63 11.89 9.37
CA GLY A 276 -7.47 12.43 8.04
C GLY A 276 -8.17 13.75 7.86
N SER A 277 -7.54 14.68 7.16
CA SER A 277 -8.25 15.81 6.56
C SER A 277 -9.03 15.32 5.34
N THR A 278 -10.32 15.68 5.28
CA THR A 278 -10.97 15.87 3.98
C THR A 278 -10.61 17.29 3.56
N GLU A 279 -9.60 17.41 2.70
CA GLU A 279 -9.08 18.67 2.13
C GLU A 279 -8.16 19.53 3.05
N GLY A 280 -7.00 19.90 2.51
CA GLY A 280 -6.51 21.29 2.52
C GLY A 280 -6.07 22.02 3.80
N ASP A 281 -5.78 21.36 4.92
CA ASP A 281 -5.06 22.00 6.04
C ASP A 281 -3.52 21.91 5.90
#